data_AF-A0A5N4CGH9-F1
#
_entry.id   AF-A0A5N4CGH9-F1
#
_cell.length_a   1.000
_cell.length_b   1.000
_cell.length_c   1.000
_cell.angle_alpha   90.00
_cell.angle_beta   90.00
_cell.angle_gamma   90.00
#
_symmetry.space_group_name_H-M   'P 1'
#
loop_
_entity.id
_entity.type
_entity.pdbx_description
1 polymer ?
#
loop_
_entity_poly.entity_id
_entity_poly.type
_entity_poly.pdbx_seq_one_letter_code
_entity_poly.pdbx_strand_id
1 'polypeptide(L)'
;MWRVGHSGGTAWLHQTASLISAPAWLPDILLFPNKKQRTFSGPLQAGEAHGPGQWDGLMEDQLETTEDFQGLQLEVGAWAAGLEGLSEEPCGQLLGGLGQVLQDEHALEALEELLERGLCGGQVEPQDGPVGAILECLVLPSRQLEEELAGPVSYLLGALAVLSETQHVLLAEVLEMGALSEVFRLVRSLLEQSSPWQERRAVSLPPELLGSSWGAEAPSWVLLEECGLAPQAGDPQVCWEPEARCCTSALYACLALLSKLSPPC
;
A
#
# COMPACT_ATOMS: atom_id res chain seq x y z
N MET A 1 3.74 16.14 21.95
CA MET A 1 3.39 17.33 22.77
C MET A 1 4.07 17.19 24.13
N TRP A 2 5.07 18.02 24.42
CA TRP A 2 5.97 17.84 25.57
C TRP A 2 5.33 18.34 26.85
N ARG A 3 5.27 17.48 27.87
CA ARG A 3 5.30 17.95 29.25
C ARG A 3 6.14 17.00 30.07
N VAL A 4 7.31 17.46 30.53
CA VAL A 4 7.98 16.87 31.69
C VAL A 4 8.60 17.98 32.52
N GLY A 5 8.23 17.98 33.80
CA GLY A 5 8.76 18.86 34.84
C GLY A 5 10.18 18.48 35.26
N HIS A 6 10.86 19.45 35.87
CA HIS A 6 12.24 19.31 36.34
C HIS A 6 12.30 18.77 37.78
N SER A 7 13.23 17.85 38.01
CA SER A 7 13.97 17.76 39.26
C SER A 7 15.23 16.91 39.08
N GLY A 8 16.37 17.59 38.94
CA GLY A 8 17.66 17.23 39.51
C GLY A 8 18.21 15.83 39.30
N GLY A 9 19.08 15.70 38.28
CA GLY A 9 20.22 14.77 38.31
C GLY A 9 20.10 13.57 37.36
N THR A 10 20.59 13.75 36.14
CA THR A 10 20.85 12.75 35.08
C THR A 10 19.63 12.02 34.50
N ALA A 11 19.23 12.45 33.29
CA ALA A 11 18.38 11.65 32.41
C ALA A 11 19.22 10.50 31.84
N TRP A 12 18.85 9.26 32.17
CA TRP A 12 19.38 8.08 31.48
C TRP A 12 18.61 7.90 30.17
N LEU A 13 19.33 7.74 29.06
CA LEU A 13 18.77 7.14 27.85
C LEU A 13 18.40 5.69 28.18
N HIS A 14 17.11 5.40 28.32
CA HIS A 14 16.64 4.03 28.42
C HIS A 14 16.24 3.56 27.02
N GLN A 15 17.02 2.63 26.46
CA GLN A 15 16.61 1.91 25.26
C GLN A 15 15.59 0.85 25.69
N THR A 16 14.33 1.04 25.37
CA THR A 16 13.33 -0.02 25.48
C THR A 16 13.55 -1.01 24.34
N ALA A 17 14.19 -2.13 24.64
CA ALA A 17 14.21 -3.28 23.76
C ALA A 17 12.90 -4.06 23.96
N SER A 18 11.98 -3.97 23.00
CA SER A 18 10.91 -4.95 22.89
C SER A 18 11.53 -6.26 22.46
N LEU A 19 11.46 -7.28 23.33
CA LEU A 19 12.01 -8.61 23.08
C LEU A 19 11.09 -9.33 22.07
N ILE A 20 11.40 -9.21 20.79
CA ILE A 20 10.79 -10.02 19.73
C ILE A 20 11.56 -11.34 19.70
N SER A 21 11.02 -12.38 20.33
CA SER A 21 11.51 -13.74 20.10
C SER A 21 10.94 -14.24 18.77
N ALA A 22 11.71 -14.10 17.70
CA ALA A 22 11.44 -14.73 16.42
C ALA A 22 11.70 -16.25 16.50
N PRO A 23 10.78 -17.13 16.06
CA PRO A 23 11.10 -18.53 15.85
C PRO A 23 11.81 -18.74 14.50
N ALA A 24 12.79 -19.64 14.49
CA ALA A 24 13.80 -19.84 13.45
C ALA A 24 13.33 -20.59 12.18
N TRP A 25 12.14 -20.30 11.66
CA TRP A 25 11.63 -20.94 10.43
C TRP A 25 10.72 -20.04 9.56
N LEU A 26 11.00 -18.74 9.49
CA LEU A 26 10.40 -17.83 8.50
C LEU A 26 11.44 -17.50 7.42
N PRO A 27 11.10 -17.60 6.12
CA PRO A 27 11.66 -16.71 5.13
C PRO A 27 10.84 -15.41 5.16
N ASP A 28 11.46 -14.34 5.66
CA ASP A 28 11.12 -12.95 5.32
C ASP A 28 11.17 -12.82 3.78
N ILE A 29 10.20 -12.22 3.08
CA ILE A 29 10.19 -10.79 2.70
C ILE A 29 8.84 -10.55 1.99
N LEU A 30 7.86 -9.97 2.67
CA LEU A 30 6.89 -9.10 2.01
C LEU A 30 7.42 -7.68 2.19
N LEU A 31 7.46 -6.86 1.13
CA LEU A 31 7.93 -5.47 1.23
C LEU A 31 7.09 -4.64 2.22
N PHE A 32 5.84 -5.06 2.44
CA PHE A 32 4.95 -4.53 3.46
C PHE A 32 4.68 -5.61 4.50
N PRO A 33 5.15 -5.46 5.75
CA PRO A 33 4.79 -6.40 6.80
C PRO A 33 3.28 -6.32 7.02
N ASN A 34 2.56 -7.35 6.57
CA ASN A 34 1.18 -7.54 7.00
C ASN A 34 1.21 -7.76 8.52
N LYS A 35 0.46 -6.96 9.28
CA LYS A 35 0.32 -7.08 10.76
C LYS A 35 -0.19 -8.47 11.20
N LYS A 36 -0.52 -9.37 10.27
CA LYS A 36 -1.06 -10.71 10.50
C LYS A 36 -0.22 -11.87 9.93
N GLN A 37 1.10 -11.85 10.12
CA GLN A 37 1.74 -13.14 10.42
C GLN A 37 1.27 -13.60 11.81
N ARG A 38 0.37 -14.60 11.84
CA ARG A 38 -0.25 -15.11 13.07
C ARG A 38 0.82 -15.46 14.10
N THR A 39 0.80 -14.78 15.24
CA THR A 39 1.72 -15.06 16.36
C THR A 39 1.36 -16.37 17.09
N PHE A 40 0.12 -16.86 16.92
CA PHE A 40 -0.33 -18.14 17.48
C PHE A 40 -1.34 -18.82 16.54
N SER A 41 -1.01 -20.04 16.11
CA SER A 41 -2.00 -20.98 15.57
C SER A 41 -2.75 -21.60 16.76
N GLY A 42 -4.04 -21.29 16.89
CA GLY A 42 -4.91 -21.98 17.85
C GLY A 42 -5.03 -23.47 17.53
N PRO A 43 -5.37 -24.33 18.50
CA PRO A 43 -5.44 -25.77 18.27
C PRO A 43 -6.64 -26.11 17.37
N LEU A 44 -6.37 -26.74 16.21
CA LEU A 44 -7.40 -27.35 15.37
C LEU A 44 -8.21 -28.36 16.18
N GLN A 45 -9.52 -28.13 16.29
CA GLN A 45 -10.45 -29.23 16.55
C GLN A 45 -10.84 -29.87 15.23
N ALA A 46 -10.69 -31.19 15.18
CA ALA A 46 -11.03 -32.05 14.06
C ALA A 46 -12.55 -32.05 13.82
N GLY A 47 -12.93 -31.86 12.56
CA GLY A 47 -14.30 -32.02 12.07
C GLY A 47 -14.34 -31.86 10.55
N GLU A 48 -14.44 -32.98 9.84
CA GLU A 48 -14.46 -33.07 8.38
C GLU A 48 -15.69 -32.38 7.76
N ALA A 49 -15.48 -31.57 6.72
CA ALA A 49 -16.40 -31.40 5.59
C ALA A 49 -15.67 -30.79 4.38
N HIS A 50 -15.83 -31.41 3.22
CA HIS A 50 -15.18 -31.08 1.95
C HIS A 50 -15.69 -29.76 1.31
N GLY A 51 -14.76 -28.99 0.75
CA GLY A 51 -14.97 -27.93 -0.25
C GLY A 51 -13.61 -27.30 -0.62
N PRO A 52 -13.19 -27.28 -1.91
CA PRO A 52 -11.84 -26.85 -2.27
C PRO A 52 -11.80 -25.33 -2.48
N GLY A 53 -11.18 -24.62 -1.54
CA GLY A 53 -10.75 -23.22 -1.68
C GLY A 53 -9.22 -23.19 -1.68
N GLN A 54 -8.64 -23.31 -2.87
CA GLN A 54 -7.24 -23.58 -3.10
C GLN A 54 -6.45 -22.27 -3.20
N TRP A 55 -6.10 -21.68 -2.05
CA TRP A 55 -5.08 -20.62 -1.97
C TRP A 55 -3.98 -20.89 -0.93
N ASP A 56 -4.10 -21.98 -0.15
CA ASP A 56 -3.07 -22.38 0.83
C ASP A 56 -1.85 -23.05 0.18
N GLY A 57 -1.94 -23.47 -1.09
CA GLY A 57 -0.92 -24.30 -1.74
C GLY A 57 -0.23 -23.70 -2.96
N LEU A 58 -0.62 -22.50 -3.41
CA LEU A 58 0.01 -21.83 -4.56
C LEU A 58 0.95 -20.69 -4.14
N MET A 59 0.84 -20.20 -2.90
CA MET A 59 1.52 -18.98 -2.47
C MET A 59 2.96 -19.19 -1.99
N GLU A 60 3.37 -20.42 -1.65
CA GLU A 60 4.67 -20.67 -1.02
C GLU A 60 5.78 -21.13 -2.00
N ASP A 61 5.45 -21.65 -3.19
CA ASP A 61 6.43 -22.34 -4.05
C ASP A 61 6.86 -21.56 -5.31
N GLN A 62 6.34 -20.35 -5.56
CA GLN A 62 6.70 -19.55 -6.75
C GLN A 62 7.01 -18.07 -6.51
N LEU A 63 6.96 -17.57 -5.28
CA LEU A 63 7.40 -16.22 -4.97
C LEU A 63 8.80 -16.28 -4.32
N GLU A 64 9.82 -16.63 -5.11
CA GLU A 64 11.15 -16.07 -4.86
C GLU A 64 11.01 -14.56 -5.09
N THR A 65 10.57 -13.83 -4.07
CA THR A 65 10.48 -12.36 -4.10
C THR A 65 11.90 -11.85 -4.25
N THR A 66 12.28 -11.57 -5.49
CA THR A 66 13.52 -10.86 -5.78
C THR A 66 13.39 -9.48 -5.15
N GLU A 67 14.40 -9.04 -4.40
CA GLU A 67 14.44 -7.69 -3.80
C GLU A 67 14.66 -6.58 -4.85
N ASP A 68 14.19 -6.82 -6.07
CA ASP A 68 14.34 -5.98 -7.24
C ASP A 68 12.97 -5.56 -7.80
N PHE A 69 13.03 -4.73 -8.85
CA PHE A 69 11.82 -4.21 -9.45
C PHE A 69 10.91 -5.28 -10.06
N GLN A 70 11.48 -6.36 -10.62
CA GLN A 70 10.68 -7.41 -11.24
C GLN A 70 9.85 -8.17 -10.18
N GLY A 71 10.44 -8.44 -9.02
CA GLY A 71 9.74 -9.06 -7.89
C GLY A 71 8.56 -8.21 -7.43
N LEU A 72 8.79 -6.89 -7.24
CA LEU A 72 7.72 -5.94 -6.91
C LEU A 72 6.61 -5.92 -7.97
N GLN A 73 6.96 -5.95 -9.27
CA GLN A 73 5.95 -5.97 -10.33
C GLN A 73 5.10 -7.23 -10.32
N LEU A 74 5.69 -8.39 -10.03
CA LEU A 74 4.97 -9.66 -9.92
C LEU A 74 4.04 -9.67 -8.71
N GLU A 75 4.53 -9.24 -7.53
CA GLU A 75 3.74 -9.15 -6.31
C GLU A 75 2.53 -8.23 -6.49
N VAL A 76 2.78 -6.98 -6.88
CA VAL A 76 1.74 -5.97 -7.07
C VAL A 76 0.79 -6.39 -8.20
N GLY A 77 1.32 -7.00 -9.26
CA GLY A 77 0.55 -7.51 -10.38
C GLY A 77 -0.45 -8.60 -9.96
N ALA A 78 -0.05 -9.51 -9.06
CA ALA A 78 -0.92 -10.55 -8.55
C ALA A 78 -2.09 -9.98 -7.72
N TRP A 79 -1.83 -9.00 -6.85
CA TRP A 79 -2.88 -8.31 -6.11
C TRP A 79 -3.79 -7.47 -7.01
N ALA A 80 -3.20 -6.74 -7.95
CA ALA A 80 -3.91 -5.94 -8.93
C ALA A 80 -4.84 -6.78 -9.83
N ALA A 81 -4.49 -8.04 -10.10
CA ALA A 81 -5.32 -8.97 -10.86
C ALA A 81 -6.65 -9.30 -10.17
N GLY A 82 -6.70 -9.29 -8.83
CA GLY A 82 -7.95 -9.51 -8.09
C GLY A 82 -8.97 -8.39 -8.25
N LEU A 83 -8.55 -7.21 -8.73
CA LEU A 83 -9.44 -6.10 -9.08
C LEU A 83 -9.86 -6.11 -10.56
N GLU A 84 -9.34 -7.03 -11.36
CA GLU A 84 -9.71 -7.15 -12.77
C GLU A 84 -11.12 -7.75 -12.91
N GLY A 85 -11.87 -7.27 -13.89
CA GLY A 85 -13.20 -7.79 -14.20
C GLY A 85 -14.35 -7.16 -13.39
N LEU A 86 -14.05 -6.26 -12.45
CA LEU A 86 -15.05 -5.37 -11.86
C LEU A 86 -15.68 -4.49 -12.95
N SER A 87 -17.00 -4.29 -12.87
CA SER A 87 -17.70 -3.36 -13.75
C SER A 87 -17.44 -1.89 -13.36
N GLU A 88 -17.77 -0.96 -14.25
CA GLU A 88 -17.49 0.47 -14.06
C GLU A 88 -18.13 1.06 -12.80
N GLU A 89 -19.31 0.59 -12.40
CA GLU A 89 -20.05 1.11 -11.25
C GLU A 89 -19.36 0.78 -9.90
N PRO A 90 -19.05 -0.48 -9.55
CA PRO A 90 -18.25 -0.81 -8.37
C PRO A 90 -16.87 -0.16 -8.37
N CYS A 91 -16.19 -0.09 -9.53
CA CYS A 91 -14.91 0.60 -9.65
C CYS A 91 -15.03 2.10 -9.31
N GLY A 92 -16.04 2.78 -9.87
CA GLY A 92 -16.30 4.19 -9.59
C GLY A 92 -16.68 4.45 -8.13
N GLN A 93 -17.46 3.57 -7.52
CA GLN A 93 -17.82 3.66 -6.10
C GLN A 93 -16.61 3.43 -5.18
N LEU A 94 -15.77 2.42 -5.48
CA LEU A 94 -14.52 2.19 -4.76
C LEU A 94 -13.58 3.38 -4.86
N LEU A 95 -13.34 3.90 -6.06
CA LEU A 95 -12.48 5.08 -6.26
C LEU A 95 -13.02 6.33 -5.57
N GLY A 96 -14.32 6.59 -5.70
CA GLY A 96 -14.95 7.74 -5.06
C GLY A 96 -14.94 7.67 -3.53
N GLY A 97 -15.08 6.46 -2.97
CA GLY A 97 -14.92 6.21 -1.54
C GLY A 97 -13.47 6.36 -1.10
N LEU A 98 -12.52 5.72 -1.79
CA LEU A 98 -11.09 5.78 -1.48
C LEU A 98 -10.56 7.21 -1.55
N GLY A 99 -10.94 7.99 -2.57
CA GLY A 99 -10.54 9.40 -2.68
C GLY A 99 -11.02 10.26 -1.51
N GLN A 100 -12.16 9.94 -0.88
CA GLN A 100 -12.64 10.62 0.33
C GLN A 100 -11.93 10.11 1.59
N VAL A 101 -11.72 8.79 1.70
CA VAL A 101 -11.03 8.18 2.84
C VAL A 101 -9.56 8.61 2.93
N LEU A 102 -8.88 8.79 1.79
CA LEU A 102 -7.50 9.30 1.72
C LEU A 102 -7.33 10.74 2.27
N GLN A 103 -8.43 11.47 2.47
CA GLN A 103 -8.40 12.82 3.05
C GLN A 103 -8.75 12.82 4.55
N ASP A 104 -9.04 11.65 5.13
CA ASP A 104 -9.44 11.48 6.52
C ASP A 104 -8.75 10.23 7.12
N GLU A 105 -7.64 10.45 7.82
CA GLU A 105 -6.86 9.39 8.47
C GLU A 105 -7.70 8.50 9.40
N HIS A 106 -8.69 9.06 10.09
CA HIS A 106 -9.56 8.27 10.96
C HIS A 106 -10.49 7.36 10.15
N ALA A 107 -10.97 7.81 9.00
CA ALA A 107 -11.74 6.98 8.10
C ALA A 107 -10.86 5.87 7.49
N LEU A 108 -9.60 6.17 7.18
CA LEU A 108 -8.64 5.20 6.62
C LEU A 108 -8.30 4.10 7.64
N GLU A 109 -7.99 4.48 8.88
CA GLU A 109 -7.77 3.55 10.00
C GLU A 109 -9.02 2.69 10.27
N ALA A 110 -10.21 3.29 10.28
CA ALA A 110 -11.46 2.57 10.50
C ALA A 110 -11.73 1.53 9.40
N LEU A 111 -11.44 1.88 8.14
CA LEU A 111 -11.56 0.96 7.01
C LEU A 111 -10.56 -0.21 7.14
N GLU A 112 -9.30 0.06 7.50
CA GLU A 112 -8.27 -0.97 7.74
C GLU A 112 -8.75 -1.95 8.82
N GLU A 113 -9.23 -1.45 9.96
CA GLU A 113 -9.71 -2.29 11.06
C GLU A 113 -10.89 -3.18 10.64
N LEU A 114 -11.85 -2.63 9.88
CA LEU A 114 -13.02 -3.37 9.42
C LEU A 114 -12.66 -4.47 8.42
N LEU A 115 -11.77 -4.19 7.46
CA LEU A 115 -11.28 -5.21 6.52
C LEU A 115 -10.50 -6.29 7.25
N GLU A 116 -9.63 -5.90 8.17
CA GLU A 116 -8.87 -6.83 8.99
C GLU A 116 -9.77 -7.79 9.77
N ARG A 117 -10.83 -7.27 10.40
CA ARG A 117 -11.79 -8.09 11.16
C ARG A 117 -12.63 -8.97 10.26
N GLY A 118 -13.10 -8.44 9.11
CA GLY A 118 -13.91 -9.19 8.16
C GLY A 118 -13.14 -10.35 7.52
N LEU A 119 -11.89 -10.12 7.11
CA LEU A 119 -11.02 -11.15 6.51
C LEU A 119 -10.62 -12.25 7.50
N CYS A 120 -10.80 -12.02 8.80
CA CYS A 120 -10.62 -13.05 9.83
C CYS A 120 -11.90 -13.89 10.08
N GLY A 121 -12.89 -13.82 9.18
CA GLY A 121 -14.15 -14.55 9.25
C GLY A 121 -15.28 -13.80 9.97
N GLY A 122 -15.10 -12.51 10.25
CA GLY A 122 -16.15 -11.66 10.83
C GLY A 122 -17.18 -11.21 9.81
N GLN A 123 -18.43 -11.02 10.24
CA GLN A 123 -19.40 -10.25 9.47
C GLN A 123 -19.10 -8.75 9.58
N VAL A 124 -19.31 -8.03 8.48
CA VAL A 124 -19.12 -6.59 8.39
C VAL A 124 -20.46 -5.90 8.53
N GLU A 125 -20.61 -5.14 9.61
CA GLU A 125 -21.79 -4.30 9.83
C GLU A 125 -21.81 -3.12 8.85
N PRO A 126 -22.99 -2.73 8.34
CA PRO A 126 -23.13 -1.55 7.50
C PRO A 126 -22.54 -0.31 8.19
N GLN A 127 -21.80 0.47 7.42
CA GLN A 127 -21.28 1.77 7.84
C GLN A 127 -21.91 2.86 6.99
N ASP A 128 -21.95 4.08 7.52
CA ASP A 128 -22.33 5.26 6.77
C ASP A 128 -21.12 5.91 6.08
N GLY A 129 -21.36 6.79 5.11
CA GLY A 129 -20.33 7.61 4.50
C GLY A 129 -19.36 6.84 3.59
N PRO A 130 -18.13 7.35 3.38
CA PRO A 130 -17.22 6.82 2.36
C PRO A 130 -16.68 5.43 2.72
N VAL A 131 -16.48 5.12 4.01
CA VAL A 131 -16.14 3.77 4.48
C VAL A 131 -17.25 2.78 4.14
N GLY A 132 -18.51 3.16 4.38
CA GLY A 132 -19.68 2.36 4.01
C GLY A 132 -19.76 2.10 2.50
N ALA A 133 -19.57 3.14 1.70
CA ALA A 133 -19.56 3.01 0.23
C ALA A 133 -18.50 2.01 -0.26
N ILE A 134 -17.30 2.03 0.31
CA ILE A 134 -16.26 1.04 -0.02
C ILE A 134 -16.70 -0.37 0.41
N LEU A 135 -17.17 -0.55 1.64
CA LEU A 135 -17.53 -1.87 2.15
C LEU A 135 -18.68 -2.51 1.38
N GLU A 136 -19.67 -1.74 0.92
CA GLU A 136 -20.77 -2.27 0.10
C GLU A 136 -20.29 -2.83 -1.25
N CYS A 137 -19.11 -2.41 -1.75
CA CYS A 137 -18.48 -3.04 -2.93
C CYS A 137 -17.73 -4.33 -2.62
N LEU A 138 -17.40 -4.58 -1.35
CA LEU A 138 -16.51 -5.66 -0.93
C LEU A 138 -17.25 -6.79 -0.20
N VAL A 139 -18.52 -6.59 0.16
CA VAL A 139 -19.32 -7.57 0.89
C VAL A 139 -20.28 -8.33 -0.01
N LEU A 140 -20.40 -9.62 0.24
CA LEU A 140 -21.46 -10.46 -0.30
C LEU A 140 -22.81 -10.13 0.39
N PRO A 141 -23.95 -10.58 -0.16
CA PRO A 141 -25.25 -10.45 0.49
C PRO A 141 -25.31 -11.06 1.91
N SER A 142 -24.41 -11.98 2.25
CA SER A 142 -24.25 -12.58 3.59
C SER A 142 -23.54 -11.67 4.60
N ARG A 143 -23.12 -10.46 4.20
CA ARG A 143 -22.29 -9.52 4.98
C ARG A 143 -20.90 -10.06 5.33
N GLN A 144 -20.41 -11.03 4.58
CA GLN A 144 -19.02 -11.47 4.62
C GLN A 144 -18.24 -10.78 3.51
N LEU A 145 -16.96 -10.50 3.75
CA LEU A 145 -16.09 -9.95 2.71
C LEU A 145 -15.86 -10.99 1.62
N GLU A 146 -15.95 -10.55 0.38
CA GLU A 146 -15.51 -11.30 -0.78
C GLU A 146 -13.98 -11.23 -0.83
N GLU A 147 -13.31 -12.32 -0.45
CA GLU A 147 -11.85 -12.34 -0.27
C GLU A 147 -11.09 -11.93 -1.54
N GLU A 148 -11.59 -12.28 -2.72
CA GLU A 148 -10.99 -11.93 -4.01
C GLU A 148 -10.93 -10.41 -4.26
N LEU A 149 -11.88 -9.65 -3.70
CA LEU A 149 -11.94 -8.18 -3.81
C LEU A 149 -11.36 -7.48 -2.57
N ALA A 150 -11.71 -7.98 -1.39
CA ALA A 150 -11.28 -7.41 -0.11
C ALA A 150 -9.78 -7.61 0.16
N GLY A 151 -9.19 -8.70 -0.35
CA GLY A 151 -7.76 -8.97 -0.25
C GLY A 151 -6.91 -7.88 -0.93
N PRO A 152 -7.11 -7.59 -2.22
CA PRO A 152 -6.45 -6.48 -2.91
C PRO A 152 -6.66 -5.11 -2.26
N VAL A 153 -7.87 -4.80 -1.78
CA VAL A 153 -8.11 -3.54 -1.07
C VAL A 153 -7.36 -3.51 0.27
N SER A 154 -7.32 -4.62 1.02
CA SER A 154 -6.51 -4.72 2.23
C SER A 154 -5.01 -4.56 1.96
N TYR A 155 -4.52 -5.09 0.83
CA TYR A 155 -3.14 -4.88 0.39
C TYR A 155 -2.85 -3.40 0.08
N LEU A 156 -3.77 -2.73 -0.62
CA LEU A 156 -3.70 -1.29 -0.87
C LEU A 156 -3.62 -0.50 0.45
N LEU A 157 -4.46 -0.80 1.45
CA LEU A 157 -4.42 -0.11 2.74
C LEU A 157 -3.08 -0.35 3.48
N GLY A 158 -2.52 -1.55 3.39
CA GLY A 158 -1.20 -1.84 3.94
C GLY A 158 -0.08 -1.03 3.28
N ALA A 159 -0.17 -0.80 1.97
CA ALA A 159 0.76 0.08 1.26
C ALA A 159 0.55 1.55 1.63
N LEU A 160 -0.71 2.01 1.75
CA LEU A 160 -1.03 3.36 2.20
C LEU A 160 -0.49 3.63 3.61
N ALA A 161 -0.57 2.67 4.54
CA ALA A 161 -0.02 2.84 5.89
C ALA A 161 1.50 3.13 5.96
N VAL A 162 2.24 2.95 4.86
CA VAL A 162 3.66 3.33 4.75
C VAL A 162 3.85 4.77 4.26
N LEU A 163 2.85 5.34 3.60
CA LEU A 163 2.87 6.70 3.06
C LEU A 163 2.55 7.73 4.15
N SER A 164 2.90 8.99 3.89
CA SER A 164 2.56 10.11 4.77
C SER A 164 1.14 10.61 4.51
N GLU A 165 0.54 11.29 5.49
CA GLU A 165 -0.76 11.98 5.34
C GLU A 165 -0.75 12.95 4.15
N THR A 166 0.38 13.64 3.92
CA THR A 166 0.58 14.50 2.73
C THR A 166 0.43 13.71 1.44
N GLN A 167 1.03 12.51 1.36
CA GLN A 167 0.91 11.64 0.19
C GLN A 167 -0.51 11.11 0.00
N HIS A 168 -1.25 10.83 1.08
CA HIS A 168 -2.66 10.41 0.98
C HIS A 168 -3.51 11.50 0.34
N VAL A 169 -3.39 12.75 0.81
CA VAL A 169 -4.12 13.89 0.25
C VAL A 169 -3.74 14.11 -1.22
N LEU A 170 -2.45 14.06 -1.56
CA LEU A 170 -1.99 14.20 -2.95
C LEU A 170 -2.50 13.06 -3.85
N LEU A 171 -2.57 11.83 -3.35
CA LEU A 171 -3.16 10.71 -4.10
C LEU A 171 -4.65 10.94 -4.36
N ALA A 172 -5.39 11.49 -3.39
CA ALA A 172 -6.79 11.86 -3.59
C ALA A 172 -6.95 12.95 -4.66
N GLU A 173 -6.10 13.99 -4.64
CA GLU A 173 -6.09 15.04 -5.67
C GLU A 173 -5.75 14.48 -7.06
N VAL A 174 -4.75 13.60 -7.16
CA VAL A 174 -4.35 12.94 -8.41
C VAL A 174 -5.48 12.08 -8.98
N LEU A 175 -6.26 11.40 -8.13
CA LEU A 175 -7.46 10.66 -8.51
C LEU A 175 -8.54 11.61 -9.05
N GLU A 176 -8.82 12.71 -8.36
CA GLU A 176 -9.82 13.70 -8.77
C GLU A 176 -9.46 14.36 -10.12
N MET A 177 -8.18 14.67 -10.33
CA MET A 177 -7.70 15.27 -11.57
C MET A 177 -7.59 14.28 -12.74
N GLY A 178 -7.75 12.97 -12.50
CA GLY A 178 -7.55 11.93 -13.52
C GLY A 178 -6.09 11.80 -13.97
N ALA A 179 -5.12 12.24 -13.15
CA ALA A 179 -3.70 12.26 -13.48
C ALA A 179 -2.94 10.99 -13.04
N LEU A 180 -3.66 10.00 -12.49
CA LEU A 180 -3.08 8.80 -11.87
C LEU A 180 -2.14 8.02 -12.81
N SER A 181 -2.52 7.86 -14.07
CA SER A 181 -1.74 7.12 -15.07
C SER A 181 -0.38 7.77 -15.34
N GLU A 182 -0.33 9.12 -15.35
CA GLU A 182 0.91 9.87 -15.57
C GLU A 182 1.86 9.70 -14.38
N VAL A 183 1.35 9.87 -13.16
CA VAL A 183 2.13 9.66 -11.93
C VAL A 183 2.60 8.22 -11.80
N PHE A 184 1.74 7.24 -12.10
CA PHE A 184 2.10 5.82 -12.08
C PHE A 184 3.25 5.50 -13.02
N ARG A 185 3.19 5.98 -14.29
CA ARG A 185 4.27 5.77 -15.26
C ARG A 185 5.58 6.40 -14.81
N LEU A 186 5.54 7.57 -14.18
CA LEU A 186 6.71 8.26 -13.65
C LEU A 186 7.37 7.45 -12.53
N VAL A 187 6.60 7.05 -11.50
CA VAL A 187 7.12 6.25 -10.38
C VAL A 187 7.63 4.89 -10.86
N ARG A 188 6.92 4.25 -11.79
CA ARG A 188 7.37 3.02 -12.44
C ARG A 188 8.74 3.18 -13.09
N SER A 189 8.93 4.23 -13.90
CA SER A 189 10.19 4.51 -14.57
C SER A 189 11.33 4.81 -13.60
N LEU A 190 11.03 5.51 -12.50
CA LEU A 190 11.99 5.76 -11.43
C LEU A 190 12.49 4.45 -10.79
N LEU A 191 11.57 3.55 -10.41
CA LEU A 191 11.91 2.27 -9.78
C LEU A 191 12.70 1.35 -10.71
N GLU A 192 12.34 1.32 -11.99
CA GLU A 192 13.03 0.55 -13.02
C GLU A 192 14.47 1.03 -13.22
N GLN A 193 14.67 2.35 -13.29
CA GLN A 193 15.98 2.97 -13.53
C GLN A 193 16.87 3.08 -12.29
N SER A 194 16.30 2.97 -11.09
CA SER A 194 17.06 3.01 -9.83
C SER A 194 17.70 1.68 -9.46
N SER A 195 17.38 0.58 -10.16
CA SER A 195 17.95 -0.74 -9.87
C SER A 195 19.47 -0.79 -10.12
N PRO A 196 20.25 -1.45 -9.24
CA PRO A 196 19.86 -2.06 -7.98
C PRO A 196 19.60 -1.02 -6.87
N TRP A 197 18.56 -1.24 -6.06
CA TRP A 197 18.06 -0.25 -5.09
C TRP A 197 18.96 -0.03 -3.86
N GLN A 198 19.98 -0.86 -3.67
CA GLN A 198 20.90 -0.79 -2.53
C GLN A 198 21.96 0.31 -2.68
N GLU A 199 22.08 0.91 -3.86
CA GLU A 199 23.09 1.93 -4.16
C GLU A 199 22.44 3.27 -4.49
N ARG A 200 23.07 4.36 -4.03
CA ARG A 200 22.68 5.71 -4.45
C ARG A 200 22.92 5.88 -5.96
N ARG A 201 21.93 6.41 -6.68
CA ARG A 201 21.99 6.52 -8.14
C ARG A 201 21.35 7.80 -8.65
N ALA A 202 22.00 8.45 -9.62
CA ALA A 202 21.39 9.50 -10.41
C ALA A 202 20.40 8.89 -11.41
N VAL A 203 19.14 9.31 -11.37
CA VAL A 203 18.07 8.84 -12.27
C VAL A 203 17.58 9.99 -13.12
N SER A 204 17.65 9.79 -14.44
CA SER A 204 17.09 10.69 -15.44
C SER A 204 15.69 10.21 -15.80
N LEU A 205 14.67 11.01 -15.47
CA LEU A 205 13.30 10.67 -15.79
C LEU A 205 13.00 10.98 -17.27
N PRO A 206 12.22 10.13 -17.97
CA PRO A 206 11.83 10.38 -19.35
C PRO A 206 11.15 11.74 -19.52
N PRO A 207 11.60 12.61 -20.46
CA PRO A 207 11.02 13.92 -20.66
C PRO A 207 9.51 13.90 -20.96
N GLU A 208 9.02 12.82 -21.57
CA GLU A 208 7.61 12.62 -21.88
C GLU A 208 6.74 12.42 -20.63
N LEU A 209 7.35 12.07 -19.49
CA LEU A 209 6.69 11.87 -18.20
C LEU A 209 6.74 13.08 -17.28
N LEU A 210 7.71 13.96 -17.49
CA LEU A 210 7.90 15.15 -16.66
C LEU A 210 6.80 16.20 -16.88
N GLY A 211 6.03 16.09 -17.97
CA GLY A 211 4.99 17.05 -18.30
C GLY A 211 5.54 18.46 -18.48
N SER A 212 4.66 19.43 -18.73
CA SER A 212 5.07 20.84 -18.82
C SER A 212 5.26 21.52 -17.46
N SER A 213 4.81 20.86 -16.39
CA SER A 213 4.70 21.41 -15.04
C SER A 213 5.68 20.81 -14.03
N TRP A 214 6.69 20.03 -14.46
CA TRP A 214 7.70 19.50 -13.54
C TRP A 214 8.33 20.60 -12.69
N GLY A 215 8.26 20.44 -11.37
CA GLY A 215 8.75 21.40 -10.39
C GLY A 215 8.10 21.14 -9.04
N ALA A 216 8.49 21.92 -8.02
CA ALA A 216 8.07 21.72 -6.62
C ALA A 216 6.54 21.73 -6.39
N GLU A 217 5.77 22.34 -7.30
CA GLU A 217 4.30 22.40 -7.21
C GLU A 217 3.62 21.20 -7.91
N ALA A 218 4.37 20.35 -8.60
CA ALA A 218 3.80 19.17 -9.26
C ALA A 218 3.50 18.08 -8.23
N PRO A 219 2.31 17.43 -8.27
CA PRO A 219 1.99 16.35 -7.33
C PRO A 219 3.03 15.22 -7.34
N SER A 220 3.53 14.84 -8.53
CA SER A 220 4.59 13.83 -8.66
C SER A 220 5.91 14.24 -8.03
N TRP A 221 6.22 15.54 -7.95
CA TRP A 221 7.41 16.02 -7.25
C TRP A 221 7.27 15.83 -5.75
N VAL A 222 6.18 16.34 -5.17
CA VAL A 222 5.96 16.29 -3.72
C VAL A 222 5.79 14.85 -3.25
N LEU A 223 5.11 13.99 -4.02
CA LEU A 223 5.01 12.55 -3.71
C LEU A 223 6.40 11.89 -3.58
N LEU A 224 7.36 12.25 -4.43
CA LEU A 224 8.73 11.73 -4.37
C LEU A 224 9.54 12.35 -3.23
N GLU A 225 9.36 13.63 -2.93
CA GLU A 225 9.97 14.27 -1.75
C GLU A 225 9.55 13.59 -0.46
N GLU A 226 8.26 13.28 -0.32
CA GLU A 226 7.72 12.56 0.83
C GLU A 226 8.20 11.10 0.90
N CYS A 227 8.63 10.51 -0.22
CA CYS A 227 9.37 9.24 -0.19
C CYS A 227 10.81 9.35 0.33
N GLY A 228 11.29 10.56 0.64
CA GLY A 228 12.66 10.82 1.07
C GLY A 228 13.65 11.02 -0.08
N LEU A 229 13.15 11.23 -1.30
CA LEU A 229 13.99 11.58 -2.45
C LEU A 229 14.16 13.09 -2.55
N ALA A 230 15.18 13.54 -3.28
CA ALA A 230 15.39 14.95 -3.58
C ALA A 230 15.25 15.18 -5.09
N PRO A 231 14.04 15.48 -5.60
CA PRO A 231 13.85 15.82 -6.99
C PRO A 231 14.48 17.20 -7.30
N GLN A 232 14.86 17.38 -8.56
CA GLN A 232 15.42 18.62 -9.07
C GLN A 232 14.92 18.91 -10.49
N ALA A 233 14.94 20.18 -10.88
CA ALA A 233 14.45 20.62 -12.19
C ALA A 233 15.38 20.21 -13.35
N GLY A 234 16.69 20.11 -13.08
CA GLY A 234 17.71 19.74 -14.05
C GLY A 234 17.99 18.24 -14.07
N ASP A 235 18.62 17.77 -15.14
CA ASP A 235 19.11 16.40 -15.26
C ASP A 235 20.37 16.17 -14.39
N PRO A 236 20.49 15.04 -13.66
CA PRO A 236 19.48 14.01 -13.40
C PRO A 236 18.34 14.53 -12.50
N GLN A 237 17.08 14.22 -12.81
CA GLN A 237 15.94 14.79 -12.08
C GLN A 237 15.80 14.26 -10.66
N VAL A 238 16.30 13.05 -10.38
CA VAL A 238 16.18 12.43 -9.05
C VAL A 238 17.50 11.79 -8.67
N CYS A 239 17.89 11.97 -7.41
CA CYS A 239 18.91 11.13 -6.79
C CYS A 239 18.23 10.04 -5.97
N TRP A 240 18.27 8.80 -6.46
CA TRP A 240 17.79 7.63 -5.71
C TRP A 240 18.62 7.42 -4.45
N GLU A 241 17.92 7.19 -3.33
CA GLU A 241 18.51 6.83 -2.04
C GLU A 241 17.93 5.46 -1.61
N PRO A 242 18.75 4.52 -1.13
CA PRO A 242 18.27 3.21 -0.68
C PRO A 242 17.20 3.28 0.42
N GLU A 243 17.24 4.30 1.26
CA GLU A 243 16.27 4.54 2.34
C GLU A 243 14.86 4.84 1.79
N ALA A 244 14.75 5.39 0.58
CA ALA A 244 13.47 5.70 -0.05
C ALA A 244 12.75 4.43 -0.58
N ARG A 245 13.44 3.28 -0.66
CA ARG A 245 12.93 2.05 -1.28
C ARG A 245 11.54 1.67 -0.77
N CYS A 246 11.36 1.59 0.55
CA CYS A 246 10.10 1.11 1.11
C CYS A 246 8.92 2.03 0.76
N CYS A 247 9.12 3.35 0.89
CA CYS A 247 8.06 4.33 0.60
C CYS A 247 7.78 4.42 -0.90
N THR A 248 8.80 4.42 -1.78
CA THR A 248 8.59 4.46 -3.23
C THR A 248 7.94 3.17 -3.76
N SER A 249 8.28 2.00 -3.20
CA SER A 249 7.59 0.75 -3.51
C SER A 249 6.13 0.77 -3.06
N ALA A 250 5.83 1.33 -1.87
CA ALA A 250 4.45 1.50 -1.40
C ALA A 250 3.65 2.41 -2.33
N LEU A 251 4.25 3.54 -2.73
CA LEU A 251 3.63 4.47 -3.66
C LEU A 251 3.35 3.79 -5.01
N TYR A 252 4.31 3.01 -5.53
CA TYR A 252 4.10 2.22 -6.74
C TYR A 252 2.93 1.23 -6.61
N ALA A 253 2.86 0.50 -5.51
CA ALA A 253 1.77 -0.44 -5.24
C ALA A 253 0.42 0.28 -5.20
N CYS A 254 0.32 1.40 -4.47
CA CYS A 254 -0.90 2.20 -4.39
C CYS A 254 -1.36 2.67 -5.77
N LEU A 255 -0.45 3.27 -6.54
CA LEU A 255 -0.73 3.77 -7.88
C LEU A 255 -1.16 2.65 -8.84
N ALA A 256 -0.54 1.46 -8.74
CA ALA A 256 -0.87 0.32 -9.58
C ALA A 256 -2.29 -0.21 -9.31
N LEU A 257 -2.67 -0.41 -8.03
CA LEU A 257 -4.00 -0.89 -7.69
C LEU A 257 -5.08 0.15 -8.00
N LEU A 258 -4.85 1.42 -7.67
CA LEU A 258 -5.76 2.51 -8.02
C LEU A 258 -5.94 2.65 -9.54
N SER A 259 -4.88 2.38 -10.33
CA SER A 259 -4.94 2.43 -11.80
C SER A 259 -5.80 1.31 -12.38
N LYS A 260 -5.92 0.15 -11.69
CA LYS A 260 -6.81 -0.94 -12.12
C LYS A 260 -8.28 -0.62 -11.92
N LEU A 261 -8.60 0.17 -10.89
CA LEU A 261 -9.95 0.64 -10.63
C LEU A 261 -10.34 1.82 -11.54
N SER A 262 -9.36 2.50 -12.12
CA SER A 262 -9.61 3.64 -13.01
C SER A 262 -10.02 3.15 -14.41
N PRO A 263 -10.96 3.84 -15.08
CA PRO A 263 -11.34 3.48 -16.44
C PRO A 263 -10.12 3.53 -17.38
N PRO A 264 -9.99 2.60 -18.34
CA PRO A 264 -8.91 2.64 -19.31
C PRO A 264 -9.02 3.93 -20.14
N CYS A 265 -7.92 4.69 -20.19
CA CYS A 265 -7.79 5.90 -20.99
C CYS A 265 -7.91 5.63 -22.50
#